data_AF-A0A9W6P752-F1
#
_entry.id   AF-A0A9W6P752-F1
#
_cell.length_a   1.000
_cell.length_b   1.000
_cell.length_c   1.000
_cell.angle_alpha   90.00
_cell.angle_beta   90.00
_cell.angle_gamma   90.00
#
_symmetry.space_group_name_H-M   'P 1'
#
loop_
_entity.id
_entity.type
_entity.pdbx_description
1 polymer ?
#
loop_
_entity_poly.entity_id
_entity_poly.type
_entity_poly.pdbx_seq_one_letter_code
_entity_poly.pdbx_strand_id
1 'polypeptide(L)'
;MGASPRPPAPSLRQRDEPATARRFARSAATLSGTRVETADCLAWLEQRRRAHPFLIRQIPFSELDGWSFAPDTGNLVHRSGGFFSVEGLSVSIDGETPRAWQQPVIVQPEIGVLGFLAKEFDGVLHLLVQAKMEPGNPGTVQLSPTVQATRSNYSGAHSGKGVRYIDYFLSPDRGRVLADVLQSEHGSWFFRKMNRNMVVEVHDDVPPHEDFRWLTLGQLGELLRMDNVVNMDARTVLACVPTASTDTRALLSDTALRSWFVAERSRYTMRAALVPLARTAGWSRDGLAISRPDGRYFTVTAVAVEAPNREVTGWSQPLLAPTGTGVTAFVVRRFGGVPHLLAHARAEGGLHDVIELGPTVQRTPRNYPSGRGAVRPPFLDLVLGAGPDSIRYDAVHSEEGGRFRDARSRCLFVEATEGEAPTAAPPGYVWVTPDQMNSLVRHSRYVNVQARTLLAAVTTGAVVL
;
A
#
# COMPACT_ATOMS: atom_id res chain seq x y z
N MET A 1 50.82 -21.81 -25.52
CA MET A 1 49.89 -21.70 -24.38
C MET A 1 49.64 -20.22 -24.12
N GLY A 2 48.60 -19.64 -24.74
CA GLY A 2 48.21 -18.25 -24.49
C GLY A 2 47.38 -18.20 -23.21
N ALA A 3 47.91 -17.57 -22.17
CA ALA A 3 47.16 -17.35 -20.93
C ALA A 3 46.03 -16.34 -21.21
N SER A 4 44.78 -16.77 -21.03
CA SER A 4 43.64 -15.86 -21.08
C SER A 4 43.83 -14.72 -20.06
N PRO A 5 43.56 -13.46 -20.43
CA PRO A 5 43.72 -12.34 -19.53
C PRO A 5 42.83 -12.54 -18.30
N ARG A 6 43.42 -12.36 -17.11
CA ARG A 6 42.65 -12.37 -15.85
C ARG A 6 41.57 -11.28 -15.93
N PRO A 7 40.31 -11.59 -15.57
CA PRO A 7 39.28 -10.58 -15.48
C PRO A 7 39.73 -9.47 -14.50
N PRO A 8 39.39 -8.20 -14.77
CA PRO A 8 39.77 -7.09 -13.91
C PRO A 8 39.27 -7.34 -12.49
N ALA A 9 40.09 -6.98 -11.50
CA ALA A 9 39.71 -7.08 -10.10
C ALA A 9 38.44 -6.23 -9.85
N PRO A 10 37.48 -6.72 -9.05
CA PRO A 10 36.25 -6.00 -8.79
C PRO A 10 36.54 -4.66 -8.09
N SER A 11 35.95 -3.58 -8.59
CA SER A 11 36.05 -2.26 -7.97
C SER A 11 35.14 -2.16 -6.74
N LEU A 12 35.69 -1.71 -5.61
CA LEU A 12 34.89 -1.39 -4.43
C LEU A 12 33.99 -0.18 -4.69
N ARG A 13 32.82 -0.15 -4.05
CA ARG A 13 31.86 0.97 -4.07
C ARG A 13 31.59 1.44 -2.64
N GLN A 14 31.12 2.69 -2.48
CA GLN A 14 30.64 3.15 -1.18
C GLN A 14 29.44 2.30 -0.74
N ARG A 15 29.38 1.99 0.56
CA ARG A 15 28.28 1.21 1.14
C ARG A 15 26.95 1.99 1.13
N ASP A 16 27.04 3.30 1.37
CA ASP A 16 25.90 4.21 1.35
C ASP A 16 26.01 5.13 0.12
N GLU A 17 24.87 5.41 -0.50
CA GLU A 17 24.80 6.27 -1.68
C GLU A 17 23.94 7.52 -1.40
N PRO A 18 24.44 8.49 -0.60
CA PRO A 18 23.69 9.70 -0.27
C PRO A 18 23.33 10.54 -1.52
N ALA A 19 24.06 10.35 -2.63
CA ALA A 19 23.74 10.96 -3.90
C ALA A 19 22.36 10.53 -4.43
N THR A 20 21.97 9.26 -4.25
CA THR A 20 20.65 8.77 -4.70
C THR A 20 19.51 9.50 -3.97
N ALA A 21 19.63 9.68 -2.66
CA ALA A 21 18.67 10.45 -1.87
C ALA A 21 18.55 11.92 -2.31
N ARG A 22 19.67 12.58 -2.63
CA ARG A 22 19.68 13.96 -3.14
C ARG A 22 19.00 14.08 -4.51
N ARG A 23 19.14 13.08 -5.38
CA ARG A 23 18.47 13.06 -6.69
C ARG A 23 16.96 12.97 -6.56
N PHE A 24 16.47 12.14 -5.63
CA PHE A 24 15.04 12.10 -5.30
C PHE A 24 14.55 13.39 -4.66
N ALA A 25 15.30 13.99 -3.74
CA ALA A 25 14.94 15.30 -3.17
C ALA A 25 14.83 16.39 -4.25
N ARG A 26 15.74 16.41 -5.23
CA ARG A 26 15.66 17.31 -6.39
C ARG A 26 14.41 17.05 -7.23
N SER A 27 14.06 15.79 -7.47
CA SER A 27 12.84 15.40 -8.18
C SER A 27 11.57 15.82 -7.42
N ALA A 28 11.54 15.67 -6.09
CA ALA A 28 10.44 16.09 -5.25
C ALA A 28 10.24 17.62 -5.25
N ALA A 29 11.34 18.38 -5.33
CA ALA A 29 11.30 19.84 -5.43
C ALA A 29 10.94 20.36 -6.84
N THR A 30 10.86 19.50 -7.85
CA THR A 30 10.57 19.89 -9.24
C THR A 30 9.10 19.66 -9.56
N LEU A 31 8.29 20.72 -9.57
CA LEU A 31 6.83 20.63 -9.79
C LEU A 31 6.44 20.66 -11.29
N SER A 32 7.25 21.26 -12.15
CA SER A 32 7.07 21.22 -13.61
C SER A 32 8.05 20.23 -14.22
N GLY A 33 7.55 19.09 -14.70
CA GLY A 33 8.35 18.11 -15.41
C GLY A 33 8.74 18.64 -16.80
N THR A 34 9.92 18.27 -17.31
CA THR A 34 10.40 18.81 -18.60
C THR A 34 9.66 18.26 -19.82
N ARG A 35 8.76 17.28 -19.63
CA ARG A 35 8.02 16.61 -20.71
C ARG A 35 6.51 16.84 -20.68
N VAL A 36 5.91 16.98 -19.51
CA VAL A 36 4.45 17.00 -19.31
C VAL A 36 4.16 17.85 -18.08
N GLU A 37 3.20 18.76 -18.18
CA GLU A 37 2.69 19.51 -17.03
C GLU A 37 1.74 18.64 -16.19
N THR A 38 1.64 18.89 -14.89
CA THR A 38 0.79 18.06 -14.00
C THR A 38 -0.68 18.08 -14.43
N ALA A 39 -1.18 19.23 -14.90
CA ALA A 39 -2.55 19.38 -15.39
C ALA A 39 -2.84 18.50 -16.62
N ASP A 40 -1.86 18.37 -17.54
CA ASP A 40 -1.98 17.53 -18.72
C ASP A 40 -2.05 16.05 -18.34
N CYS A 41 -1.45 15.65 -17.22
CA CYS A 41 -1.55 14.28 -16.71
C CYS A 41 -2.99 13.93 -16.28
N LEU A 42 -3.71 14.85 -15.66
CA LEU A 42 -5.12 14.62 -15.27
C LEU A 42 -6.02 14.52 -16.50
N ALA A 43 -5.84 15.42 -17.47
CA ALA A 43 -6.55 15.37 -18.74
C ALA A 43 -6.27 14.06 -19.49
N TRP A 44 -5.02 13.62 -19.50
CA TRP A 44 -4.62 12.33 -20.06
C TRP A 44 -5.26 11.14 -19.33
N LEU A 45 -5.30 11.15 -17.99
CA LEU A 45 -5.90 10.07 -17.21
C LEU A 45 -7.41 9.94 -17.51
N GLU A 46 -8.10 11.07 -17.60
CA GLU A 46 -9.52 11.12 -17.99
C GLU A 46 -9.72 10.67 -19.45
N GLN A 47 -8.82 11.04 -20.36
CA GLN A 47 -8.82 10.52 -21.73
C GLN A 47 -8.68 9.00 -21.75
N ARG A 48 -7.75 8.41 -20.97
CA ARG A 48 -7.59 6.95 -20.87
C ARG A 48 -8.83 6.29 -20.32
N ARG A 49 -9.49 6.90 -19.33
CA ARG A 49 -10.75 6.43 -18.75
C ARG A 49 -11.88 6.39 -19.78
N ARG A 50 -12.00 7.41 -20.63
CA ARG A 50 -13.04 7.48 -21.67
C ARG A 50 -12.77 6.57 -22.86
N ALA A 51 -11.51 6.38 -23.23
CA ALA A 51 -11.12 5.52 -24.35
C ALA A 51 -11.46 4.05 -24.11
N HIS A 52 -11.46 3.62 -22.85
CA HIS A 52 -11.71 2.24 -22.44
C HIS A 52 -12.84 2.20 -21.41
N PRO A 53 -14.12 2.30 -21.82
CA PRO A 53 -15.22 2.19 -20.88
C PRO A 53 -15.27 0.75 -20.33
N PHE A 54 -15.27 0.63 -19.00
CA PHE A 54 -15.43 -0.63 -18.30
C PHE A 54 -16.78 -0.63 -17.58
N LEU A 55 -17.56 -1.69 -17.77
CA LEU A 55 -18.79 -1.90 -17.03
C LEU A 55 -18.52 -2.89 -15.92
N ILE A 56 -18.75 -2.48 -14.68
CA ILE A 56 -18.56 -3.32 -13.50
C ILE A 56 -19.93 -3.48 -12.84
N ARG A 57 -20.48 -4.69 -12.88
CA ARG A 57 -21.75 -5.02 -12.24
C ARG A 57 -21.53 -6.02 -11.12
N GLN A 58 -22.21 -5.82 -9.99
CA GLN A 58 -22.28 -6.86 -8.97
C GLN A 58 -23.13 -8.02 -9.48
N ILE A 59 -22.68 -9.24 -9.21
CA ILE A 59 -23.36 -10.47 -9.65
C ILE A 59 -23.54 -11.43 -8.46
N PRO A 60 -24.51 -12.35 -8.51
CA PRO A 60 -24.55 -13.50 -7.62
C PRO A 60 -23.28 -14.34 -7.73
N PHE A 61 -22.87 -14.99 -6.64
CA PHE A 61 -21.73 -15.91 -6.67
C PHE A 61 -21.93 -17.07 -7.67
N SER A 62 -23.18 -17.46 -7.94
CA SER A 62 -23.52 -18.49 -8.93
C SER A 62 -23.25 -18.08 -10.38
N GLU A 63 -23.06 -16.78 -10.65
CA GLU A 63 -22.71 -16.25 -11.98
C GLU A 63 -21.20 -16.07 -12.16
N LEU A 64 -20.38 -16.35 -11.14
CA LEU A 64 -18.92 -16.28 -11.30
C LEU A 64 -18.44 -17.33 -12.31
N ASP A 65 -17.83 -16.88 -13.40
CA ASP A 65 -17.06 -17.76 -14.28
C ASP A 65 -15.67 -18.02 -13.69
N GLY A 66 -15.32 -19.30 -13.58
CA GLY A 66 -14.02 -19.75 -13.12
C GLY A 66 -13.83 -19.79 -11.62
N TRP A 67 -14.74 -19.21 -10.83
CA TRP A 67 -14.68 -19.27 -9.38
C TRP A 67 -15.79 -20.14 -8.80
N SER A 68 -15.48 -20.86 -7.74
CA SER A 68 -16.45 -21.70 -7.03
C SER A 68 -16.07 -21.84 -5.57
N PHE A 69 -17.05 -22.18 -4.74
CA PHE A 69 -16.81 -22.58 -3.36
C PHE A 69 -16.38 -24.05 -3.32
N ALA A 70 -15.19 -24.33 -2.78
CA ALA A 70 -14.68 -25.68 -2.64
C ALA A 70 -15.61 -26.52 -1.74
N PRO A 71 -15.99 -27.76 -2.11
CA PRO A 71 -16.98 -28.56 -1.37
C PRO A 71 -16.62 -28.81 0.10
N ASP A 72 -15.34 -29.09 0.38
CA ASP A 72 -14.91 -29.51 1.73
C ASP A 72 -14.67 -28.34 2.69
N THR A 73 -14.12 -27.24 2.17
CA THR A 73 -13.70 -26.09 2.99
C THR A 73 -14.67 -24.91 2.90
N GLY A 74 -15.46 -24.84 1.83
CA GLY A 74 -16.22 -23.67 1.44
C GLY A 74 -15.35 -22.48 1.04
N ASN A 75 -14.04 -22.63 0.82
CA ASN A 75 -13.17 -21.55 0.35
C ASN A 75 -13.57 -21.13 -1.06
N LEU A 76 -13.59 -19.82 -1.34
CA LEU A 76 -13.84 -19.32 -2.69
C LEU A 76 -12.53 -19.32 -3.47
N VAL A 77 -12.45 -20.15 -4.50
CA VAL A 77 -11.21 -20.42 -5.25
C VAL A 77 -11.46 -20.34 -6.76
N HIS A 78 -10.42 -20.03 -7.52
CA HIS A 78 -10.46 -20.10 -8.98
C HIS A 78 -10.07 -21.50 -9.48
N ARG A 79 -10.74 -22.01 -10.52
CA ARG A 79 -10.55 -23.35 -11.12
C ARG A 79 -9.11 -23.62 -11.57
N SER A 80 -8.36 -22.58 -11.90
CA SER A 80 -6.96 -22.72 -12.35
C SER A 80 -5.96 -22.83 -11.20
N GLY A 81 -6.36 -22.61 -9.95
CA GLY A 81 -5.46 -22.48 -8.80
C GLY A 81 -4.62 -21.18 -8.78
N GLY A 82 -4.81 -20.28 -9.76
CA GLY A 82 -4.15 -18.98 -9.83
C GLY A 82 -4.92 -17.86 -9.11
N PHE A 83 -4.48 -16.62 -9.30
CA PHE A 83 -5.04 -15.42 -8.66
C PHE A 83 -4.92 -15.44 -7.12
N PHE A 84 -6.04 -15.63 -6.41
CA PHE A 84 -6.14 -15.64 -4.95
C PHE A 84 -7.30 -16.54 -4.53
N SER A 85 -7.41 -16.82 -3.24
CA SER A 85 -8.59 -17.44 -2.62
C SER A 85 -9.16 -16.53 -1.53
N VAL A 86 -10.44 -16.72 -1.21
CA VAL A 86 -11.03 -16.23 0.03
C VAL A 86 -11.21 -17.42 0.96
N GLU A 87 -10.60 -17.35 2.14
CA GLU A 87 -10.59 -18.41 3.14
C GLU A 87 -11.03 -17.85 4.50
N GLY A 88 -11.17 -18.71 5.51
CA GLY A 88 -11.35 -18.28 6.89
C GLY A 88 -10.01 -18.04 7.58
N LEU A 89 -9.96 -17.08 8.50
CA LEU A 89 -8.85 -16.82 9.40
C LEU A 89 -9.35 -16.89 10.84
N SER A 90 -8.66 -17.65 11.68
CA SER A 90 -8.86 -17.65 13.12
C SER A 90 -7.65 -17.02 13.80
N VAL A 91 -7.89 -16.00 14.63
CA VAL A 91 -6.85 -15.23 15.30
C VAL A 91 -7.09 -15.23 16.80
N SER A 92 -6.04 -15.48 17.57
CA SER A 92 -5.98 -15.21 19.01
C SER A 92 -4.72 -14.41 19.32
N ILE A 93 -4.88 -13.33 20.07
CA ILE A 93 -3.77 -12.51 20.57
C ILE A 93 -3.83 -12.57 22.10
N ASP A 94 -2.80 -13.16 22.67
CA ASP A 94 -2.56 -13.16 24.11
C ASP A 94 -1.79 -11.88 24.49
N GLY A 95 -2.18 -11.26 25.59
CA GLY A 95 -1.63 -10.00 26.10
C GLY A 95 -2.47 -9.47 27.26
N GLU A 96 -2.27 -8.22 27.65
CA GLU A 96 -3.03 -7.58 28.76
C GLU A 96 -4.55 -7.59 28.53
N THR A 97 -4.98 -7.49 27.26
CA THR A 97 -6.38 -7.66 26.86
C THR A 97 -6.44 -8.76 25.79
N PRO A 98 -6.71 -10.02 26.19
CA PRO A 98 -6.85 -11.12 25.27
C PRO A 98 -7.95 -10.85 24.24
N ARG A 99 -7.67 -11.16 22.97
CA ARG A 99 -8.63 -10.98 21.87
C ARG A 99 -8.63 -12.20 20.98
N ALA A 100 -9.81 -12.67 20.61
CA ALA A 100 -9.97 -13.75 19.64
C ALA A 100 -11.12 -13.42 18.69
N TRP A 101 -10.92 -13.71 17.40
CA TRP A 101 -11.96 -13.54 16.40
C TRP A 101 -11.72 -14.45 15.19
N GLN A 102 -12.75 -14.57 14.37
CA GLN A 102 -12.65 -15.19 13.05
C GLN A 102 -13.19 -14.23 11.98
N GLN A 103 -12.63 -14.32 10.78
CA GLN A 103 -13.06 -13.53 9.62
C GLN A 103 -12.67 -14.19 8.30
N PRO A 104 -13.35 -13.87 7.19
CA PRO A 104 -12.80 -14.12 5.87
C PRO A 104 -11.48 -13.37 5.68
N VAL A 105 -10.60 -13.93 4.87
CA VAL A 105 -9.30 -13.35 4.53
C VAL A 105 -8.94 -13.70 3.09
N ILE A 106 -8.26 -12.78 2.41
CA ILE A 106 -7.69 -13.02 1.09
C ILE A 106 -6.35 -13.74 1.25
N VAL A 107 -6.19 -14.87 0.58
CA VAL A 107 -4.93 -15.64 0.56
C VAL A 107 -4.36 -15.60 -0.85
N GLN A 108 -3.15 -15.05 -0.96
CA GLN A 108 -2.39 -15.05 -2.20
C GLN A 108 -0.90 -15.18 -1.84
N PRO A 109 -0.35 -16.40 -1.81
CA PRO A 109 1.01 -16.64 -1.30
C PRO A 109 2.11 -16.14 -2.26
N GLU A 110 1.74 -15.77 -3.50
CA GLU A 110 2.68 -15.25 -4.49
C GLU A 110 3.19 -13.85 -4.12
N ILE A 111 4.50 -13.63 -4.31
CA ILE A 111 5.10 -12.30 -4.25
C ILE A 111 4.97 -11.66 -5.63
N GLY A 112 4.18 -10.58 -5.72
CA GLY A 112 4.09 -9.75 -6.92
C GLY A 112 5.22 -8.72 -6.97
N VAL A 113 5.40 -8.13 -8.15
CA VAL A 113 6.32 -7.02 -8.40
C VAL A 113 5.51 -5.74 -8.54
N LEU A 114 5.84 -4.74 -7.72
CA LEU A 114 5.35 -3.37 -7.79
C LEU A 114 6.56 -2.48 -8.06
N GLY A 115 6.66 -1.94 -9.27
CA GLY A 115 7.90 -1.40 -9.78
C GLY A 115 7.75 -0.07 -10.52
N PHE A 116 8.55 0.92 -10.16
CA PHE A 116 8.78 2.11 -10.99
C PHE A 116 10.08 1.97 -11.78
N LEU A 117 10.00 2.24 -13.08
CA LEU A 117 11.16 2.65 -13.85
C LEU A 117 11.46 4.12 -13.54
N ALA A 118 12.73 4.42 -13.35
CA ALA A 118 13.25 5.76 -13.14
C ALA A 118 14.20 6.14 -14.28
N LYS A 119 14.13 7.37 -14.77
CA LYS A 119 15.08 7.90 -15.77
C LYS A 119 15.28 9.39 -15.55
N GLU A 120 16.50 9.87 -15.74
CA GLU A 120 16.76 11.31 -15.70
C GLU A 120 16.44 11.97 -17.04
N PHE A 121 15.74 13.09 -16.95
CA PHE A 121 15.56 14.04 -18.04
C PHE A 121 16.02 15.40 -17.52
N ASP A 122 16.96 16.02 -18.23
CA ASP A 122 17.53 17.32 -17.87
C ASP A 122 18.06 17.38 -16.42
N GLY A 123 18.67 16.27 -15.97
CA GLY A 123 19.20 16.10 -14.63
C GLY A 123 18.16 15.85 -13.53
N VAL A 124 16.87 15.71 -13.85
CA VAL A 124 15.81 15.43 -12.88
C VAL A 124 15.28 14.01 -13.07
N LEU A 125 15.27 13.23 -11.98
CA LEU A 125 14.66 11.90 -11.97
C LEU A 125 13.16 12.00 -12.23
N HIS A 126 12.67 11.21 -13.17
CA HIS A 126 11.25 10.96 -13.39
C HIS A 126 10.95 9.49 -13.18
N LEU A 127 9.73 9.19 -12.75
CA LEU A 127 9.17 7.85 -12.62
C LEU A 127 8.14 7.61 -13.73
N LEU A 128 8.17 6.42 -14.33
CA LEU A 128 7.21 6.04 -15.36
C LEU A 128 5.92 5.51 -14.71
N VAL A 129 4.87 6.32 -14.64
CA VAL A 129 3.56 5.88 -14.15
C VAL A 129 2.77 5.16 -15.25
N GLN A 130 1.84 4.31 -14.85
CA GLN A 130 0.85 3.70 -15.74
C GLN A 130 -0.56 4.18 -15.39
N ALA A 131 -1.37 4.55 -16.38
CA ALA A 131 -2.82 4.63 -16.22
C ALA A 131 -3.37 3.20 -16.20
N LYS A 132 -3.75 2.72 -15.02
CA LYS A 132 -4.18 1.34 -14.83
C LYS A 132 -5.64 1.29 -14.43
N MET A 133 -6.40 0.49 -15.17
CA MET A 133 -7.75 0.12 -14.76
C MET A 133 -7.71 -1.04 -13.78
N GLU A 134 -8.49 -0.92 -12.70
CA GLU A 134 -8.84 -2.04 -11.83
C GLU A 134 -10.33 -1.96 -11.46
N PRO A 135 -11.04 -3.10 -11.37
CA PRO A 135 -12.51 -3.12 -11.25
C PRO A 135 -13.04 -2.57 -9.92
N GLY A 136 -12.20 -2.55 -8.89
CA GLY A 136 -12.55 -2.02 -7.58
C GLY A 136 -12.20 -0.55 -7.36
N ASN A 137 -11.46 0.09 -8.28
CA ASN A 137 -11.04 1.48 -8.14
C ASN A 137 -12.23 2.44 -8.24
N PRO A 138 -12.34 3.44 -7.33
CA PRO A 138 -13.20 4.59 -7.55
C PRO A 138 -12.77 5.29 -8.85
N GLY A 139 -13.71 5.44 -9.79
CA GLY A 139 -13.41 6.00 -11.12
C GLY A 139 -12.66 5.05 -12.06
N THR A 140 -12.51 3.77 -11.73
CA THR A 140 -11.91 2.66 -12.54
C THR A 140 -10.43 2.78 -12.89
N VAL A 141 -9.95 3.94 -13.33
CA VAL A 141 -8.57 4.18 -13.76
C VAL A 141 -7.86 5.13 -12.79
N GLN A 142 -6.70 4.70 -12.30
CA GLN A 142 -5.79 5.44 -11.43
C GLN A 142 -4.35 5.32 -11.92
N LEU A 143 -3.43 6.10 -11.36
CA LEU A 143 -2.00 5.99 -11.61
C LEU A 143 -1.39 4.88 -10.77
N SER A 144 -0.81 3.89 -11.43
CA SER A 144 -0.08 2.78 -10.81
C SER A 144 1.43 2.90 -11.05
N PRO A 145 2.24 2.04 -10.40
CA PRO A 145 3.63 1.83 -10.81
C PRO A 145 3.72 1.41 -12.27
N THR A 146 4.92 1.52 -12.86
CA THR A 146 5.21 1.03 -14.20
C THR A 146 4.81 -0.43 -14.38
N VAL A 147 5.08 -1.24 -13.36
CA VAL A 147 4.72 -2.66 -13.31
C VAL A 147 3.97 -2.93 -12.01
N GLN A 148 2.80 -3.54 -12.16
CA GLN A 148 2.00 -4.10 -11.08
C GLN A 148 1.54 -5.48 -11.54
N ALA A 149 2.26 -6.53 -11.14
CA ALA A 149 2.00 -7.89 -11.60
C ALA A 149 2.33 -8.98 -10.58
N THR A 150 1.47 -9.99 -10.52
CA THR A 150 1.67 -11.21 -9.72
C THR A 150 2.55 -12.19 -10.48
N ARG A 151 3.18 -13.12 -9.76
CA ARG A 151 4.06 -14.14 -10.36
C ARG A 151 3.35 -14.98 -11.41
N SER A 152 2.17 -15.48 -11.08
CA SER A 152 1.27 -16.20 -12.00
C SER A 152 1.01 -15.44 -13.30
N ASN A 153 0.84 -14.12 -13.24
CA ASN A 153 0.51 -13.30 -14.42
C ASN A 153 1.71 -13.11 -15.35
N TYR A 154 2.93 -12.95 -14.83
CA TYR A 154 4.11 -12.75 -15.69
C TYR A 154 4.88 -14.02 -16.03
N SER A 155 4.65 -15.15 -15.35
CA SER A 155 5.26 -16.44 -15.70
C SER A 155 4.54 -17.18 -16.83
N GLY A 156 3.54 -16.57 -17.47
CA GLY A 156 2.81 -17.16 -18.60
C GLY A 156 1.81 -18.26 -18.24
N ALA A 157 1.39 -18.38 -16.97
CA ALA A 157 0.36 -19.35 -16.56
C ALA A 157 -1.05 -18.98 -17.07
N HIS A 158 -1.21 -17.76 -17.60
CA HIS A 158 -2.42 -17.27 -18.22
C HIS A 158 -2.13 -16.83 -19.65
N SER A 159 -3.03 -17.16 -20.58
CA SER A 159 -2.91 -17.01 -22.03
C SER A 159 -2.88 -15.56 -22.56
N GLY A 160 -2.41 -14.59 -21.76
CA GLY A 160 -2.32 -13.17 -22.13
C GLY A 160 -0.96 -12.75 -22.66
N LYS A 161 -0.90 -11.58 -23.31
CA LYS A 161 0.37 -10.90 -23.65
C LYS A 161 1.18 -10.66 -22.38
N GLY A 162 2.50 -10.87 -22.45
CA GLY A 162 3.42 -10.64 -21.34
C GLY A 162 3.27 -9.24 -20.72
N VAL A 163 3.56 -9.14 -19.42
CA VAL A 163 3.47 -7.87 -18.67
C VAL A 163 4.48 -6.88 -19.23
N ARG A 164 4.01 -5.75 -19.77
CA ARG A 164 4.88 -4.74 -20.37
C ARG A 164 5.91 -4.22 -19.35
N TYR A 165 7.17 -4.12 -19.77
CA TYR A 165 8.32 -3.67 -18.98
C TYR A 165 8.72 -4.55 -17.78
N ILE A 166 8.14 -5.75 -17.63
CA ILE A 166 8.48 -6.65 -16.50
C ILE A 166 9.97 -7.02 -16.46
N ASP A 167 10.60 -7.16 -17.61
CA ASP A 167 12.00 -7.63 -17.73
C ASP A 167 12.99 -6.69 -17.02
N TYR A 168 12.69 -5.40 -16.89
CA TYR A 168 13.54 -4.46 -16.16
C TYR A 168 13.58 -4.74 -14.64
N PHE A 169 12.61 -5.47 -14.10
CA PHE A 169 12.51 -5.81 -12.68
C PHE A 169 12.92 -7.26 -12.38
N LEU A 170 13.00 -8.09 -13.42
CA LEU A 170 13.42 -9.49 -13.32
C LEU A 170 14.90 -9.68 -13.65
N SER A 171 15.46 -8.85 -14.55
CA SER A 171 16.82 -8.98 -15.05
C SER A 171 17.74 -7.90 -14.43
N PRO A 172 18.74 -8.28 -13.61
CA PRO A 172 19.56 -7.32 -12.85
C PRO A 172 20.50 -6.47 -13.72
N ASP A 173 20.69 -6.82 -14.98
CA ASP A 173 21.54 -6.14 -15.98
C ASP A 173 20.80 -5.03 -16.75
N ARG A 174 19.47 -4.92 -16.61
CA ARG A 174 18.63 -3.97 -17.35
C ARG A 174 18.54 -2.58 -16.72
N GLY A 175 19.12 -2.38 -15.54
CA GLY A 175 19.09 -1.10 -14.84
C GLY A 175 19.78 -1.15 -13.49
N ARG A 176 19.79 -0.01 -12.80
CA ARG A 176 20.36 0.17 -11.47
C ARG A 176 19.24 0.23 -10.44
N VAL A 177 19.23 -0.70 -9.49
CA VAL A 177 18.24 -0.71 -8.41
C VAL A 177 18.49 0.46 -7.47
N LEU A 178 17.46 1.30 -7.27
CA LEU A 178 17.47 2.43 -6.34
C LEU A 178 16.77 2.11 -5.01
N ALA A 179 15.76 1.24 -5.07
CA ALA A 179 15.06 0.68 -3.93
C ALA A 179 14.54 -0.71 -4.31
N ASP A 180 14.64 -1.67 -3.40
CA ASP A 180 14.09 -3.02 -3.56
C ASP A 180 13.86 -3.64 -2.20
N VAL A 181 12.59 -3.77 -1.82
CA VAL A 181 12.21 -4.27 -0.49
C VAL A 181 10.88 -5.02 -0.57
N LEU A 182 10.80 -6.14 0.15
CA LEU A 182 9.53 -6.81 0.35
C LEU A 182 8.70 -6.05 1.38
N GLN A 183 7.48 -5.67 1.04
CA GLN A 183 6.55 -5.03 1.98
C GLN A 183 5.27 -5.84 2.16
N SER A 184 4.72 -5.79 3.36
CA SER A 184 3.42 -6.37 3.73
C SER A 184 2.26 -5.60 3.09
N GLU A 185 1.18 -6.29 2.75
CA GLU A 185 -0.09 -5.64 2.42
C GLU A 185 -1.00 -5.51 3.66
N HIS A 186 -2.29 -5.19 3.47
CA HIS A 186 -3.25 -5.03 4.58
C HIS A 186 -3.32 -6.27 5.49
N GLY A 187 -2.77 -6.17 6.71
CA GLY A 187 -2.84 -7.24 7.72
C GLY A 187 -4.25 -7.51 8.25
N SER A 188 -5.21 -6.62 7.97
CA SER A 188 -6.63 -6.83 8.30
C SER A 188 -7.39 -7.67 7.26
N TRP A 189 -6.93 -7.75 6.02
CA TRP A 189 -7.70 -8.35 4.91
C TRP A 189 -6.93 -9.40 4.10
N PHE A 190 -5.61 -9.34 4.08
CA PHE A 190 -4.75 -10.36 3.50
C PHE A 190 -4.11 -11.24 4.56
N PHE A 191 -3.96 -12.52 4.28
CA PHE A 191 -3.14 -13.41 5.08
C PHE A 191 -1.73 -13.45 4.53
N ARG A 192 -0.80 -12.84 5.27
CA ARG A 192 0.66 -12.91 5.04
C ARG A 192 1.04 -12.54 3.60
N LYS A 193 0.34 -11.57 3.02
CA LYS A 193 0.64 -11.09 1.68
C LYS A 193 1.83 -10.14 1.72
N MET A 194 2.77 -10.33 0.81
CA MET A 194 3.83 -9.39 0.53
C MET A 194 3.97 -9.13 -0.97
N ASN A 195 4.48 -7.97 -1.32
CA ASN A 195 4.90 -7.62 -2.66
C ASN A 195 6.32 -7.03 -2.64
N ARG A 196 7.07 -7.26 -3.73
CA ARG A 196 8.40 -6.68 -3.95
C ARG A 196 8.23 -5.28 -4.52
N ASN A 197 8.59 -4.27 -3.72
CA ASN A 197 8.49 -2.87 -4.06
C ASN A 197 9.84 -2.40 -4.61
N MET A 198 9.88 -1.96 -5.87
CA MET A 198 11.11 -1.68 -6.59
C MET A 198 11.12 -0.32 -7.26
N VAL A 199 12.29 0.31 -7.28
CA VAL A 199 12.59 1.43 -8.18
C VAL A 199 13.87 1.08 -8.94
N VAL A 200 13.79 1.03 -10.27
CA VAL A 200 14.90 0.65 -11.15
C VAL A 200 15.20 1.80 -12.08
N GLU A 201 16.40 2.36 -11.96
CA GLU A 201 16.92 3.38 -12.86
C GLU A 201 17.40 2.75 -14.17
N VAL A 202 16.97 3.32 -15.29
CA VAL A 202 17.36 2.87 -16.62
C VAL A 202 18.08 3.99 -17.37
N HIS A 203 19.12 3.61 -18.12
CA HIS A 203 19.88 4.54 -18.94
C HIS A 203 19.47 4.46 -20.41
N ASP A 204 19.11 3.26 -20.88
CA ASP A 204 18.64 3.01 -22.24
C ASP A 204 17.26 3.63 -22.50
N ASP A 205 16.90 3.70 -23.78
CA ASP A 205 15.56 4.12 -24.18
C ASP A 205 14.52 3.07 -23.80
N VAL A 206 13.49 3.54 -23.11
CA VAL A 206 12.31 2.74 -22.76
C VAL A 206 11.29 2.92 -23.89
N PRO A 207 10.82 1.83 -24.54
CA PRO A 207 9.82 1.94 -25.60
C PRO A 207 8.60 2.73 -25.10
N PRO A 208 8.11 3.74 -25.82
CA PRO A 208 6.96 4.52 -25.37
C PRO A 208 5.66 3.73 -25.50
N HIS A 209 4.67 4.07 -24.66
CA HIS A 209 3.32 3.51 -24.74
C HIS A 209 2.30 4.51 -24.19
N GLU A 210 1.12 4.55 -24.81
CA GLU A 210 0.07 5.56 -24.53
C GLU A 210 -0.50 5.51 -23.11
N ASP A 211 -0.48 4.34 -22.46
CA ASP A 211 -0.86 4.15 -21.05
C ASP A 211 0.22 4.56 -20.04
N PHE A 212 1.33 5.15 -20.49
CA PHE A 212 2.45 5.49 -19.61
C PHE A 212 2.91 6.94 -19.75
N ARG A 213 3.31 7.54 -18.62
CA ARG A 213 3.82 8.91 -18.56
C ARG A 213 5.00 9.01 -17.59
N TRP A 214 5.99 9.82 -17.94
CA TRP A 214 7.09 10.16 -17.05
C TRP A 214 6.70 11.36 -16.22
N LEU A 215 6.78 11.25 -14.88
CA LEU A 215 6.47 12.33 -13.94
C LEU A 215 7.60 12.47 -12.91
N THR A 216 7.87 13.68 -12.45
CA THR A 216 8.76 13.89 -11.29
C THR A 216 8.06 13.43 -9.99
N LEU A 217 8.83 13.30 -8.91
CA LEU A 217 8.25 13.09 -7.57
C LEU A 217 7.40 14.28 -7.13
N GLY A 218 7.77 15.51 -7.50
CA GLY A 218 7.00 16.71 -7.17
C GLY A 218 5.60 16.71 -7.80
N GLN A 219 5.51 16.32 -9.08
CA GLN A 219 4.24 16.15 -9.78
C GLN A 219 3.38 15.05 -9.14
N LEU A 220 4.00 13.93 -8.75
CA LEU A 220 3.31 12.89 -7.99
C LEU A 220 2.83 13.38 -6.61
N GLY A 221 3.57 14.29 -5.98
CA GLY A 221 3.19 14.94 -4.74
C GLY A 221 1.95 15.82 -4.90
N GLU A 222 1.85 16.59 -5.99
CA GLU A 222 0.65 17.37 -6.33
C GLU A 222 -0.56 16.45 -6.57
N LEU A 223 -0.37 15.36 -7.31
CA LEU A 223 -1.41 14.38 -7.61
C LEU A 223 -1.85 13.60 -6.36
N LEU A 224 -0.97 13.40 -5.37
CA LEU A 224 -1.30 12.79 -4.09
C LEU A 224 -2.21 13.68 -3.22
N ARG A 225 -2.30 14.98 -3.49
CA ARG A 225 -3.28 15.86 -2.81
C ARG A 225 -4.69 15.72 -3.39
N MET A 226 -4.86 14.94 -4.45
CA MET A 226 -6.14 14.71 -5.11
C MET A 226 -6.68 13.33 -4.77
N ASP A 227 -7.99 13.27 -4.56
CA ASP A 227 -8.66 12.04 -4.15
C ASP A 227 -8.57 10.96 -5.22
N ASN A 228 -8.15 9.77 -4.82
CA ASN A 228 -8.20 8.55 -5.64
C ASN A 228 -7.52 8.68 -7.03
N VAL A 229 -6.43 9.46 -7.12
CA VAL A 229 -5.65 9.62 -8.36
C VAL A 229 -4.46 8.67 -8.40
N VAL A 230 -3.67 8.58 -7.33
CA VAL A 230 -2.49 7.72 -7.22
C VAL A 230 -2.85 6.47 -6.44
N ASN A 231 -2.74 5.29 -7.05
CA ASN A 231 -3.23 4.03 -6.49
C ASN A 231 -2.36 3.54 -5.31
N MET A 232 -2.88 2.55 -4.57
CA MET A 232 -2.21 2.00 -3.38
C MET A 232 -0.80 1.49 -3.67
N ASP A 233 -0.63 0.79 -4.79
CA ASP A 233 0.64 0.17 -5.19
C ASP A 233 1.70 1.23 -5.52
N ALA A 234 1.30 2.35 -6.14
CA ALA A 234 2.19 3.48 -6.36
C ALA A 234 2.61 4.11 -5.02
N ARG A 235 1.67 4.34 -4.11
CA ARG A 235 1.97 4.93 -2.80
C ARG A 235 2.94 4.09 -1.98
N THR A 236 2.78 2.76 -1.97
CA THR A 236 3.71 1.88 -1.23
C THR A 236 5.13 1.93 -1.81
N VAL A 237 5.31 1.94 -3.13
CA VAL A 237 6.65 2.02 -3.74
C VAL A 237 7.26 3.41 -3.51
N LEU A 238 6.47 4.48 -3.63
CA LEU A 238 6.93 5.85 -3.35
C LEU A 238 7.42 6.02 -1.91
N ALA A 239 6.75 5.40 -0.94
CA ALA A 239 7.17 5.43 0.45
C ALA A 239 8.55 4.79 0.68
N CYS A 240 8.94 3.84 -0.17
CA CYS A 240 10.22 3.13 -0.08
C CYS A 240 11.38 3.90 -0.74
N VAL A 241 11.12 5.04 -1.38
CA VAL A 241 12.18 5.86 -2.00
C VAL A 241 13.09 6.42 -0.91
N PRO A 242 14.43 6.31 -1.07
CA PRO A 242 15.35 6.85 -0.09
C PRO A 242 15.31 8.39 -0.07
N THR A 243 14.97 8.98 1.06
CA THR A 243 15.01 10.43 1.27
C THR A 243 16.33 10.87 1.91
N ALA A 244 16.69 12.14 1.70
CA ALA A 244 17.81 12.76 2.41
C ALA A 244 17.32 13.16 3.80
N SER A 245 18.11 12.83 4.84
CA SER A 245 17.77 13.26 6.20
C SER A 245 17.82 14.78 6.30
N THR A 246 16.81 15.35 6.95
CA THR A 246 16.63 16.79 7.13
C THR A 246 17.09 17.25 8.51
N ASP A 247 17.02 16.37 9.52
CA ASP A 247 17.55 16.60 10.87
C ASP A 247 18.08 15.27 11.44
N THR A 248 19.21 15.32 12.14
CA THR A 248 19.83 14.15 12.77
C THR A 248 19.33 13.88 14.19
N ARG A 249 18.36 14.67 14.68
CA ARG A 249 17.83 14.59 16.05
C ARG A 249 16.44 13.95 16.05
N ALA A 250 16.17 13.18 17.10
CA ALA A 250 14.88 12.58 17.37
C ALA A 250 14.73 12.38 18.89
N LEU A 251 13.49 12.24 19.39
CA LEU A 251 13.23 11.92 20.79
C LEU A 251 13.86 10.57 21.21
N LEU A 252 13.85 9.60 20.30
CA LEU A 252 14.54 8.32 20.45
C LEU A 252 15.65 8.23 19.41
N SER A 253 16.83 7.75 19.82
CA SER A 253 17.83 7.30 18.86
C SER A 253 17.32 6.10 18.06
N ASP A 254 17.87 5.84 16.88
CA ASP A 254 17.46 4.71 16.06
C ASP A 254 17.62 3.36 16.78
N THR A 255 18.65 3.24 17.63
CA THR A 255 18.83 2.05 18.48
C THR A 255 17.74 1.94 19.55
N ALA A 256 17.37 3.04 20.20
CA ALA A 256 16.29 3.05 21.18
C ALA A 256 14.93 2.76 20.53
N LEU A 257 14.66 3.31 19.34
CA LEU A 257 13.45 3.03 18.57
C LEU A 257 13.34 1.55 18.19
N ARG A 258 14.43 0.97 17.66
CA ARG A 258 14.46 -0.48 17.35
C ARG A 258 14.29 -1.33 18.61
N SER A 259 14.91 -0.94 19.72
CA SER A 259 14.76 -1.63 21.01
C SER A 259 13.31 -1.58 21.49
N TRP A 260 12.65 -0.43 21.39
CA TRP A 260 11.24 -0.27 21.73
C TRP A 260 10.36 -1.17 20.85
N PHE A 261 10.59 -1.17 19.54
CA PHE A 261 9.81 -1.98 18.61
C PHE A 261 9.96 -3.48 18.83
N VAL A 262 11.19 -3.94 19.12
CA VAL A 262 11.43 -5.35 19.48
C VAL A 262 10.73 -5.70 20.79
N ALA A 263 10.79 -4.83 21.80
CA ALA A 263 10.09 -5.05 23.07
C ALA A 263 8.57 -5.15 22.86
N GLU A 264 7.95 -4.25 22.08
CA GLU A 264 6.53 -4.32 21.74
C GLU A 264 6.18 -5.60 20.99
N ARG A 265 7.02 -6.03 20.05
CA ARG A 265 6.82 -7.29 19.30
C ARG A 265 6.85 -8.50 20.23
N SER A 266 7.70 -8.49 21.24
CA SER A 266 7.83 -9.58 22.23
C SER A 266 6.71 -9.61 23.27
N ARG A 267 5.89 -8.55 23.40
CA ARG A 267 4.78 -8.50 24.36
C ARG A 267 3.56 -9.32 23.93
N TYR A 268 3.38 -9.51 22.63
CA TYR A 268 2.20 -10.17 22.08
C TYR A 268 2.54 -11.60 21.64
N THR A 269 1.73 -12.57 22.09
CA THR A 269 1.70 -13.90 21.46
C THR A 269 0.48 -13.97 20.56
N MET A 270 0.69 -13.90 19.25
CA MET A 270 -0.39 -14.02 18.27
C MET A 270 -0.36 -15.39 17.59
N ARG A 271 -1.49 -16.10 17.62
CA ARG A 271 -1.73 -17.30 16.83
C ARG A 271 -2.76 -16.96 15.76
N ALA A 272 -2.34 -17.04 14.50
CA ALA A 272 -3.20 -16.84 13.35
C ALA A 272 -3.11 -18.07 12.44
N ALA A 273 -4.24 -18.70 12.16
CA ALA A 273 -4.33 -19.91 11.35
C ALA A 273 -5.47 -19.80 10.34
N LEU A 274 -5.22 -20.28 9.12
CA LEU A 274 -6.28 -20.46 8.14
C LEU A 274 -7.23 -21.56 8.59
N VAL A 275 -8.52 -21.33 8.40
CA VAL A 275 -9.60 -22.27 8.69
C VAL A 275 -10.56 -22.32 7.50
N PRO A 276 -11.34 -23.40 7.32
CA PRO A 276 -12.36 -23.46 6.29
C PRO A 276 -13.30 -22.25 6.31
N LEU A 277 -13.48 -21.56 5.19
CA LEU A 277 -14.36 -20.39 5.09
C LEU A 277 -15.78 -20.69 5.57
N ALA A 278 -16.30 -21.88 5.25
CA ALA A 278 -17.63 -22.34 5.69
C ALA A 278 -17.78 -22.44 7.22
N ARG A 279 -16.68 -22.50 7.97
CA ARG A 279 -16.66 -22.61 9.44
C ARG A 279 -16.29 -21.29 10.14
N THR A 280 -16.18 -20.20 9.41
CA THR A 280 -15.79 -18.90 9.95
C THR A 280 -16.90 -18.33 10.84
N ALA A 281 -16.68 -18.34 12.16
CA ALA A 281 -17.67 -17.90 13.13
C ALA A 281 -18.03 -16.42 13.00
N GLY A 282 -19.33 -16.10 13.09
CA GLY A 282 -19.85 -14.73 13.06
C GLY A 282 -20.00 -14.14 11.66
N TRP A 283 -19.81 -14.94 10.60
CA TRP A 283 -19.98 -14.55 9.20
C TRP A 283 -20.98 -15.49 8.53
N SER A 284 -21.79 -14.95 7.62
CA SER A 284 -22.79 -15.68 6.84
C SER A 284 -22.61 -15.41 5.36
N ARG A 285 -22.91 -16.41 4.53
CA ARG A 285 -22.93 -16.31 3.06
C ARG A 285 -24.37 -16.42 2.57
N ASP A 286 -24.80 -15.46 1.75
CA ASP A 286 -25.99 -15.57 0.90
C ASP A 286 -25.59 -15.69 -0.59
N GLY A 287 -26.55 -15.52 -1.51
CA GLY A 287 -26.28 -15.61 -2.95
C GLY A 287 -25.40 -14.49 -3.52
N LEU A 288 -25.28 -13.35 -2.83
CA LEU A 288 -24.62 -12.12 -3.31
C LEU A 288 -23.39 -11.72 -2.49
N ALA A 289 -23.32 -12.09 -1.21
CA ALA A 289 -22.30 -11.62 -0.30
C ALA A 289 -21.94 -12.60 0.82
N ILE A 290 -20.71 -12.45 1.33
CA ILE A 290 -20.30 -12.96 2.64
C ILE A 290 -20.14 -11.75 3.56
N SER A 291 -20.89 -11.71 4.66
CA SER A 291 -20.96 -10.56 5.55
C SER A 291 -21.25 -10.97 6.99
N ARG A 292 -21.08 -10.02 7.91
CA ARG A 292 -21.56 -10.17 9.28
C ARG A 292 -23.01 -9.72 9.42
N PRO A 293 -23.81 -10.33 10.31
CA PRO A 293 -25.16 -9.86 10.63
C PRO A 293 -25.21 -8.43 11.20
N ASP A 294 -24.13 -7.99 11.86
CA ASP A 294 -24.03 -6.65 12.45
C ASP A 294 -23.54 -5.56 11.47
N GLY A 295 -23.29 -5.92 10.20
CA GLY A 295 -22.87 -4.98 9.15
C GLY A 295 -21.49 -4.34 9.36
N ARG A 296 -20.63 -4.90 10.24
CA ARG A 296 -19.30 -4.37 10.51
C ARG A 296 -18.20 -4.97 9.64
N TYR A 297 -17.08 -4.25 9.60
CA TYR A 297 -15.83 -4.55 8.90
C TYR A 297 -15.94 -4.48 7.38
N PHE A 298 -16.37 -5.56 6.72
CA PHE A 298 -16.38 -5.65 5.27
C PHE A 298 -17.37 -6.72 4.80
N THR A 299 -17.56 -6.77 3.49
CA THR A 299 -18.29 -7.81 2.77
C THR A 299 -17.40 -8.38 1.67
N VAL A 300 -17.59 -9.65 1.31
CA VAL A 300 -17.01 -10.22 0.09
C VAL A 300 -18.15 -10.35 -0.91
N THR A 301 -17.97 -9.82 -2.11
CA THR A 301 -18.98 -9.80 -3.19
C THR A 301 -18.36 -10.30 -4.49
N ALA A 302 -19.18 -10.59 -5.49
CA ALA A 302 -18.74 -10.93 -6.84
C ALA A 302 -19.07 -9.81 -7.83
N VAL A 303 -18.19 -9.60 -8.80
CA VAL A 303 -18.43 -8.66 -9.91
C VAL A 303 -18.16 -9.34 -11.26
N ALA A 304 -18.94 -8.95 -12.26
CA ALA A 304 -18.60 -9.13 -13.67
C ALA A 304 -18.04 -7.82 -14.21
N VAL A 305 -16.96 -7.94 -14.98
CA VAL A 305 -16.28 -6.83 -15.64
C VAL A 305 -16.38 -7.05 -17.14
N GLU A 306 -16.92 -6.06 -17.83
CA GLU A 306 -17.01 -6.04 -19.29
C GLU A 306 -16.09 -4.95 -19.84
N ALA A 307 -15.27 -5.34 -20.81
CA ALA A 307 -14.22 -4.53 -21.42
C ALA A 307 -14.35 -4.62 -22.95
N PRO A 308 -15.37 -3.98 -23.56
CA PRO A 308 -15.74 -4.19 -24.97
C PRO A 308 -14.61 -3.89 -25.97
N ASN A 309 -13.63 -3.05 -25.58
CA ASN A 309 -12.51 -2.65 -26.43
C ASN A 309 -11.16 -3.34 -26.08
N ARG A 310 -11.16 -4.43 -25.29
CA ARG A 310 -9.94 -5.18 -24.94
C ARG A 310 -9.94 -6.60 -25.50
N GLU A 311 -8.72 -7.16 -25.62
CA GLU A 311 -8.45 -8.54 -26.05
C GLU A 311 -9.18 -9.59 -25.18
N VAL A 312 -9.26 -9.34 -23.87
CA VAL A 312 -10.16 -10.05 -22.96
C VAL A 312 -11.39 -9.17 -22.79
N THR A 313 -12.50 -9.60 -23.40
CA THR A 313 -13.74 -8.83 -23.49
C THR A 313 -14.55 -8.81 -22.20
N GLY A 314 -14.26 -9.71 -21.27
CA GLY A 314 -14.79 -9.68 -19.91
C GLY A 314 -14.26 -10.80 -19.02
N TRP A 315 -14.43 -10.64 -17.71
CA TRP A 315 -14.16 -11.68 -16.70
C TRP A 315 -15.05 -11.44 -15.48
N SER A 316 -15.01 -12.36 -14.52
CA SER A 316 -15.65 -12.18 -13.22
C SER A 316 -14.69 -12.52 -12.10
N GLN A 317 -14.85 -11.85 -10.95
CA GLN A 317 -13.99 -12.09 -9.79
C GLN A 317 -14.67 -11.68 -8.48
N PRO A 318 -14.24 -12.25 -7.34
CA PRO A 318 -14.57 -11.70 -6.04
C PRO A 318 -13.85 -10.37 -5.78
N LEU A 319 -14.46 -9.53 -4.95
CA LEU A 319 -13.88 -8.32 -4.37
C LEU A 319 -14.32 -8.18 -2.90
N LEU A 320 -13.43 -7.67 -2.06
CA LEU A 320 -13.73 -7.29 -0.68
C LEU A 320 -14.14 -5.80 -0.62
N ALA A 321 -15.26 -5.49 0.03
CA ALA A 321 -15.78 -4.13 0.17
C ALA A 321 -15.94 -3.75 1.65
N PRO A 322 -15.15 -2.81 2.20
CA PRO A 322 -15.33 -2.31 3.56
C PRO A 322 -16.69 -1.67 3.77
N THR A 323 -17.26 -1.74 4.98
CA THR A 323 -18.62 -1.23 5.25
C THR A 323 -18.70 0.29 5.50
N GLY A 324 -17.62 1.03 5.23
CA GLY A 324 -17.57 2.49 5.29
C GLY A 324 -16.17 3.03 5.02
N THR A 325 -16.07 4.34 4.86
CA THR A 325 -14.78 5.04 4.65
C THR A 325 -13.92 4.91 5.90
N GLY A 326 -12.69 4.44 5.72
CA GLY A 326 -11.66 4.40 6.74
C GLY A 326 -11.15 5.79 7.12
N VAL A 327 -10.45 5.87 8.23
CA VAL A 327 -9.64 7.01 8.64
C VAL A 327 -8.24 6.50 8.97
N THR A 328 -7.27 7.09 8.31
CA THR A 328 -5.85 6.75 8.42
C THR A 328 -5.08 8.03 8.70
N ALA A 329 -4.57 8.22 9.91
CA ALA A 329 -4.00 9.50 10.32
C ALA A 329 -2.75 9.35 11.19
N PHE A 330 -1.77 10.21 10.94
CA PHE A 330 -0.72 10.51 11.91
C PHE A 330 -1.08 11.77 12.69
N VAL A 331 -1.02 11.67 14.02
CA VAL A 331 -0.92 12.83 14.90
C VAL A 331 0.52 13.29 14.92
N VAL A 332 0.73 14.59 14.78
CA VAL A 332 2.04 15.22 14.61
C VAL A 332 2.31 16.21 15.73
N ARG A 333 3.54 16.21 16.24
CA ARG A 333 4.06 17.21 17.18
C ARG A 333 5.49 17.59 16.85
N ARG A 334 5.89 18.80 17.25
CA ARG A 334 7.29 19.24 17.14
C ARG A 334 7.98 19.18 18.50
N PHE A 335 9.17 18.59 18.52
CA PHE A 335 10.04 18.52 19.69
C PHE A 335 11.38 19.16 19.35
N GLY A 336 11.73 20.27 20.01
CA GLY A 336 12.94 21.03 19.67
C GLY A 336 12.97 21.51 18.21
N GLY A 337 11.80 21.79 17.63
CA GLY A 337 11.63 22.15 16.22
C GLY A 337 11.49 20.97 15.26
N VAL A 338 11.75 19.72 15.69
CA VAL A 338 11.74 18.53 14.82
C VAL A 338 10.36 17.86 14.81
N PRO A 339 9.71 17.68 13.64
CA PRO A 339 8.42 17.01 13.55
C PRO A 339 8.54 15.52 13.87
N HIS A 340 7.61 15.02 14.67
CA HIS A 340 7.46 13.60 15.01
C HIS A 340 6.02 13.17 14.77
N LEU A 341 5.89 11.93 14.31
CA LEU A 341 4.66 11.20 14.07
C LEU A 341 4.39 10.29 15.27
N LEU A 342 3.16 10.27 15.77
CA LEU A 342 2.77 9.31 16.80
C LEU A 342 2.43 7.95 16.14
N ALA A 343 3.43 7.08 15.97
CA ALA A 343 3.24 5.76 15.39
C ALA A 343 2.65 4.77 16.41
N HIS A 344 1.92 3.77 15.91
CA HIS A 344 1.32 2.71 16.72
C HIS A 344 1.88 1.36 16.29
N ALA A 345 2.41 0.56 17.23
CA ALA A 345 2.69 -0.85 17.04
C ALA A 345 1.39 -1.66 16.88
N ARG A 346 0.97 -1.91 15.64
CA ARG A 346 -0.30 -2.56 15.31
C ARG A 346 -0.15 -4.06 15.21
N ALA A 347 -0.89 -4.79 16.04
CA ALA A 347 -1.14 -6.22 15.84
C ALA A 347 -2.36 -6.45 14.93
N GLU A 348 -2.15 -7.08 13.78
CA GLU A 348 -3.21 -7.46 12.83
C GLU A 348 -3.03 -8.94 12.44
N GLY A 349 -4.13 -9.70 12.40
CA GLY A 349 -4.08 -11.17 12.29
C GLY A 349 -3.50 -11.71 10.99
N GLY A 350 -3.48 -10.90 9.93
CA GLY A 350 -2.91 -11.24 8.63
C GLY A 350 -1.44 -10.89 8.47
N LEU A 351 -0.77 -10.30 9.47
CA LEU A 351 0.65 -9.99 9.37
C LEU A 351 1.53 -11.25 9.47
N HIS A 352 2.74 -11.16 8.92
CA HIS A 352 3.75 -12.20 9.07
C HIS A 352 4.33 -12.24 10.48
N ASP A 353 4.75 -11.06 10.95
CA ASP A 353 5.19 -10.85 12.32
C ASP A 353 3.99 -10.34 13.14
N VAL A 354 4.11 -10.34 14.47
CA VAL A 354 2.98 -9.99 15.34
C VAL A 354 2.55 -8.54 15.18
N ILE A 355 3.49 -7.63 14.97
CA ILE A 355 3.24 -6.19 14.83
C ILE A 355 4.01 -5.54 13.68
N GLU A 356 3.44 -4.47 13.15
CA GLU A 356 4.10 -3.47 12.32
C GLU A 356 3.73 -2.05 12.81
N LEU A 357 4.59 -1.06 12.56
CA LEU A 357 4.27 0.35 12.80
C LEU A 357 3.21 0.80 11.81
N GLY A 358 2.08 1.25 12.34
CA GLY A 358 1.02 1.90 11.60
C GLY A 358 0.78 3.33 12.06
N PRO A 359 -0.15 4.04 11.40
CA PRO A 359 -0.55 5.38 11.78
C PRO A 359 -1.19 5.41 13.17
N THR A 360 -1.22 6.61 13.78
CA THR A 360 -1.86 6.85 15.06
C THR A 360 -3.28 6.28 15.05
N VAL A 361 -4.06 6.67 14.05
CA VAL A 361 -5.41 6.15 13.78
C VAL A 361 -5.42 5.42 12.45
N GLN A 362 -6.03 4.24 12.44
CA GLN A 362 -6.23 3.38 11.27
C GLN A 362 -7.42 2.50 11.61
N ARG A 363 -8.62 3.01 11.31
CA ARG A 363 -9.92 2.46 11.72
C ARG A 363 -10.99 2.82 10.70
N THR A 364 -12.01 1.98 10.58
CA THR A 364 -13.29 2.39 9.98
C THR A 364 -14.20 2.85 11.12
N PRO A 365 -14.53 4.16 11.25
CA PRO A 365 -15.28 4.69 12.39
C PRO A 365 -16.61 3.98 12.64
N ARG A 366 -17.28 3.52 11.59
CA ARG A 366 -18.54 2.76 11.66
C ARG A 366 -18.44 1.48 12.52
N ASN A 367 -17.25 0.90 12.65
CA ASN A 367 -17.04 -0.29 13.49
C ASN A 367 -17.01 0.03 15.00
N TYR A 368 -16.99 1.31 15.37
CA TYR A 368 -16.85 1.81 16.74
C TYR A 368 -17.92 2.88 17.01
N PRO A 369 -19.19 2.48 17.18
CA PRO A 369 -20.28 3.43 17.42
C PRO A 369 -20.05 4.23 18.71
N SER A 370 -20.43 5.51 18.70
CA SER A 370 -20.42 6.38 19.87
C SER A 370 -21.60 6.07 20.80
N GLY A 371 -21.38 6.10 22.12
CA GLY A 371 -22.45 5.90 23.10
C GLY A 371 -21.92 5.61 24.52
N ARG A 372 -22.83 5.60 25.50
CA ARG A 372 -22.47 5.32 26.90
C ARG A 372 -21.93 3.88 27.02
N GLY A 373 -20.68 3.75 27.47
CA GLY A 373 -20.00 2.45 27.60
C GLY A 373 -19.25 1.97 26.35
N ALA A 374 -19.27 2.73 25.24
CA ALA A 374 -18.50 2.40 24.05
C ALA A 374 -17.01 2.74 24.24
N VAL A 375 -16.12 1.76 24.06
CA VAL A 375 -14.67 1.97 24.09
C VAL A 375 -14.22 2.49 22.72
N ARG A 376 -13.91 3.78 22.63
CA ARG A 376 -13.37 4.39 21.41
C ARG A 376 -11.85 4.12 21.31
N PRO A 377 -11.33 3.78 20.12
CA PRO A 377 -9.89 3.66 19.94
C PRO A 377 -9.16 4.96 20.31
N PRO A 378 -7.96 4.89 20.93
CA PRO A 378 -7.17 6.09 21.25
C PRO A 378 -6.99 6.99 20.04
N PHE A 379 -7.05 8.31 20.27
CA PHE A 379 -6.88 9.38 19.28
C PHE A 379 -7.90 9.43 18.13
N LEU A 380 -8.86 8.51 18.04
CA LEU A 380 -9.89 8.54 16.99
C LEU A 380 -10.68 9.85 17.04
N ASP A 381 -11.04 10.29 18.24
CA ASP A 381 -11.89 11.45 18.48
C ASP A 381 -11.14 12.75 18.15
N LEU A 382 -9.86 12.80 18.54
CA LEU A 382 -8.95 13.88 18.20
C LEU A 382 -8.86 14.06 16.68
N VAL A 383 -8.67 12.96 15.94
CA VAL A 383 -8.56 13.00 14.47
C VAL A 383 -9.89 13.35 13.81
N LEU A 384 -11.00 12.79 14.27
CA LEU A 384 -12.32 13.07 13.69
C LEU A 384 -12.81 14.50 14.00
N GLY A 385 -12.41 15.07 15.14
CA GLY A 385 -12.77 16.41 15.57
C GLY A 385 -11.75 17.49 15.20
N ALA A 386 -10.69 17.16 14.47
CA ALA A 386 -9.63 18.10 14.09
C ALA A 386 -10.19 19.25 13.24
N GLY A 387 -9.87 20.49 13.63
CA GLY A 387 -10.22 21.68 12.86
C GLY A 387 -9.30 21.88 11.65
N PRO A 388 -9.69 22.70 10.65
CA PRO A 388 -8.89 22.93 9.45
C PRO A 388 -7.45 23.42 9.74
N ASP A 389 -7.28 24.24 10.78
CA ASP A 389 -5.98 24.82 11.13
C ASP A 389 -4.95 23.79 11.64
N SER A 390 -5.42 22.66 12.17
CA SER A 390 -4.54 21.58 12.64
C SER A 390 -4.31 20.50 11.58
N ILE A 391 -5.03 20.53 10.46
CA ILE A 391 -4.88 19.53 9.39
C ILE A 391 -3.81 20.00 8.40
N ARG A 392 -2.73 19.23 8.28
CA ARG A 392 -1.60 19.53 7.37
C ARG A 392 -1.71 18.84 6.02
N TYR A 393 -2.51 17.79 5.95
CA TYR A 393 -2.78 17.03 4.73
C TYR A 393 -4.12 16.33 4.91
N ASP A 394 -4.93 16.35 3.84
CA ASP A 394 -6.25 15.72 3.79
C ASP A 394 -6.54 15.29 2.36
N ALA A 395 -6.63 13.99 2.14
CA ALA A 395 -7.03 13.42 0.86
C ALA A 395 -7.70 12.06 1.10
N VAL A 396 -8.61 11.68 0.22
CA VAL A 396 -9.23 10.35 0.22
C VAL A 396 -8.50 9.45 -0.76
N HIS A 397 -7.94 8.35 -0.25
CA HIS A 397 -7.26 7.36 -1.06
C HIS A 397 -7.97 6.03 -1.03
N SER A 398 -7.93 5.30 -2.15
CA SER A 398 -8.42 3.93 -2.24
C SER A 398 -7.31 2.90 -2.17
N GLU A 399 -7.67 1.71 -1.71
CA GLU A 399 -6.83 0.51 -1.66
C GLU A 399 -6.78 -0.19 -3.04
N GLU A 400 -6.01 -1.28 -3.19
CA GLU A 400 -5.82 -2.03 -4.46
C GLU A 400 -7.15 -2.45 -5.13
N GLY A 401 -7.52 -1.81 -6.25
CA GLY A 401 -8.77 -2.09 -6.95
C GLY A 401 -8.86 -3.48 -7.57
N GLY A 402 -7.74 -4.20 -7.69
CA GLY A 402 -7.73 -5.61 -8.11
C GLY A 402 -8.34 -6.56 -7.07
N ARG A 403 -8.50 -6.14 -5.81
CA ARG A 403 -8.98 -6.97 -4.69
C ARG A 403 -10.05 -6.29 -3.86
N PHE A 404 -10.05 -4.97 -3.83
CA PHE A 404 -10.93 -4.19 -2.98
C PHE A 404 -11.88 -3.32 -3.80
N ARG A 405 -13.18 -3.40 -3.52
CA ARG A 405 -14.21 -2.57 -4.14
C ARG A 405 -14.46 -1.33 -3.29
N ASP A 406 -14.17 -0.16 -3.85
CA ASP A 406 -14.45 1.15 -3.23
C ASP A 406 -13.93 1.26 -1.78
N ALA A 407 -12.83 0.55 -1.47
CA ALA A 407 -12.17 0.60 -0.17
C ALA A 407 -11.42 1.92 -0.08
N ARG A 408 -12.04 2.92 0.56
CA ARG A 408 -11.50 4.27 0.70
C ARG A 408 -11.15 4.58 2.14
N SER A 409 -10.13 5.40 2.33
CA SER A 409 -9.73 5.97 3.61
C SER A 409 -9.44 7.45 3.47
N ARG A 410 -9.95 8.27 4.39
CA ARG A 410 -9.50 9.67 4.56
C ARG A 410 -8.12 9.64 5.24
N CYS A 411 -7.11 10.14 4.54
CA CYS A 411 -5.72 10.13 4.94
C CYS A 411 -5.30 11.50 5.45
N LEU A 412 -4.82 11.56 6.70
CA LEU A 412 -4.61 12.82 7.43
C LEU A 412 -3.23 12.93 8.09
N PHE A 413 -2.72 14.14 8.16
CA PHE A 413 -1.74 14.56 9.16
C PHE A 413 -2.39 15.64 10.04
N VAL A 414 -2.47 15.38 11.34
CA VAL A 414 -3.16 16.26 12.31
C VAL A 414 -2.16 16.73 13.36
N GLU A 415 -1.92 18.03 13.43
CA GLU A 415 -1.15 18.61 14.53
C GLU A 415 -1.91 18.56 15.84
N ALA A 416 -1.20 18.27 16.92
CA ALA A 416 -1.75 18.21 18.27
C ALA A 416 -0.90 19.01 19.25
N THR A 417 -1.53 19.44 20.33
CA THR A 417 -0.87 20.01 21.51
C THR A 417 -0.39 18.91 22.46
N GLU A 418 0.43 19.26 23.46
CA GLU A 418 0.80 18.33 24.55
C GLU A 418 -0.42 17.78 25.30
N GLY A 419 -1.47 18.60 25.48
CA GLY A 419 -2.68 18.19 26.17
C GLY A 419 -3.53 17.18 25.39
N GLU A 420 -3.44 17.19 24.06
CA GLU A 420 -4.17 16.27 23.17
C GLU A 420 -3.36 14.99 22.87
N ALA A 421 -2.04 15.11 22.75
CA ALA A 421 -1.12 14.01 22.51
C ALA A 421 0.15 14.18 23.36
N PRO A 422 0.28 13.45 24.49
CA PRO A 422 1.36 13.68 25.45
C PRO A 422 2.73 13.26 24.91
N THR A 423 3.79 13.86 25.45
CA THR A 423 5.19 13.52 25.15
C THR A 423 5.48 12.07 25.53
N ALA A 424 5.01 11.64 26.70
CA ALA A 424 5.00 10.23 27.09
C ALA A 424 3.86 9.53 26.34
N ALA A 425 4.18 8.93 25.20
CA ALA A 425 3.20 8.22 24.38
C ALA A 425 2.55 7.07 25.18
N PRO A 426 1.23 6.83 25.00
CA PRO A 426 0.55 5.72 25.67
C PRO A 426 1.07 4.35 25.21
N PRO A 427 0.78 3.26 25.94
CA PRO A 427 1.22 1.91 25.58
C PRO A 427 0.89 1.54 24.13
N GLY A 428 1.87 0.96 23.43
CA GLY A 428 1.78 0.62 22.00
C GLY A 428 2.02 1.80 21.04
N TYR A 429 2.21 3.02 21.54
CA TYR A 429 2.53 4.19 20.72
C TYR A 429 3.95 4.71 20.97
N VAL A 430 4.53 5.35 19.95
CA VAL A 430 5.86 5.94 20.00
C VAL A 430 5.95 7.17 19.10
N TRP A 431 6.66 8.20 19.54
CA TRP A 431 7.02 9.34 18.70
C TRP A 431 8.22 8.99 17.83
N VAL A 432 8.08 9.11 16.51
CA VAL A 432 9.12 8.81 15.51
C VAL A 432 9.21 9.92 14.48
N THR A 433 10.40 10.27 14.02
CA THR A 433 10.51 11.25 12.93
C THR A 433 10.12 10.63 11.59
N PRO A 434 9.71 11.43 10.59
CA PRO A 434 9.56 10.95 9.22
C PRO A 434 10.84 10.31 8.67
N ASP A 435 12.01 10.84 9.01
CA ASP A 435 13.32 10.29 8.62
C ASP A 435 13.55 8.88 9.20
N GLN A 436 13.19 8.67 10.48
CA GLN A 436 13.23 7.34 11.09
C GLN A 436 12.26 6.38 10.40
N MET A 437 11.07 6.84 10.05
CA MET A 437 10.11 6.03 9.29
C MET A 437 10.65 5.66 7.90
N ASN A 438 11.31 6.59 7.19
CA ASN A 438 11.96 6.33 5.90
C ASN A 438 13.16 5.37 6.02
N SER A 439 13.86 5.37 7.15
CA SER A 439 14.90 4.38 7.43
C SER A 439 14.28 2.97 7.61
N LEU A 440 13.23 2.87 8.43
CA LEU A 440 12.57 1.59 8.74
C LEU A 440 11.84 0.98 7.54
N VAL A 441 11.23 1.79 6.66
CA VAL A 441 10.52 1.30 5.46
C VAL A 441 11.45 0.70 4.39
N ARG A 442 12.77 0.85 4.53
CA ARG A 442 13.76 0.14 3.70
C ARG A 442 13.95 -1.31 4.14
N HIS A 443 13.32 -1.70 5.24
CA HIS A 443 13.31 -3.05 5.77
C HIS A 443 11.88 -3.59 5.80
N SER A 444 11.75 -4.88 5.51
CA SER A 444 10.47 -5.58 5.56
C SER A 444 9.90 -5.62 6.98
N ARG A 445 8.57 -5.61 7.09
CA ARG A 445 7.83 -5.89 8.33
C ARG A 445 8.05 -4.89 9.47
N TYR A 446 8.44 -3.67 9.13
CA TYR A 446 8.49 -2.55 10.08
C TYR A 446 7.31 -1.60 9.92
N VAL A 447 6.91 -1.27 8.69
CA VAL A 447 5.95 -0.19 8.41
C VAL A 447 4.81 -0.74 7.56
N ASN A 448 3.58 -0.67 8.07
CA ASN A 448 2.41 -1.21 7.39
C ASN A 448 1.95 -0.34 6.22
N VAL A 449 1.11 -0.88 5.34
CA VAL A 449 0.70 -0.23 4.08
C VAL A 449 0.00 1.11 4.27
N GLN A 450 -0.72 1.28 5.37
CA GLN A 450 -1.43 2.51 5.69
C GLN A 450 -0.45 3.62 6.13
N ALA A 451 0.57 3.28 6.92
CA ALA A 451 1.67 4.21 7.24
C ALA A 451 2.49 4.54 6.00
N ARG A 452 2.75 3.57 5.12
CA ARG A 452 3.44 3.83 3.85
C ARG A 452 2.64 4.77 2.95
N THR A 453 1.31 4.67 2.90
CA THR A 453 0.46 5.63 2.18
C THR A 453 0.67 7.07 2.66
N LEU A 454 0.70 7.32 3.97
CA LEU A 454 0.97 8.65 4.52
C LEU A 454 2.44 9.07 4.32
N LEU A 455 3.39 8.14 4.45
CA LEU A 455 4.81 8.42 4.23
C LEU A 455 5.11 8.80 2.77
N ALA A 456 4.36 8.27 1.80
CA ALA A 456 4.46 8.67 0.40
C ALA A 456 4.17 10.17 0.22
N ALA A 457 3.21 10.72 0.96
CA ALA A 457 2.89 12.15 0.93
C ALA A 457 4.06 13.00 1.45
N VAL A 458 4.76 12.56 2.50
CA VAL A 458 5.97 13.23 2.98
C VAL A 458 7.11 13.11 1.96
N THR A 459 7.33 11.89 1.45
CA THR A 459 8.46 11.56 0.55
C THR A 459 8.42 12.32 -0.77
N THR A 460 7.22 12.60 -1.27
CA THR A 460 6.99 13.34 -2.53
C THR A 460 6.89 14.86 -2.34
N GLY A 461 6.90 15.36 -1.09
CA GLY A 461 6.65 16.76 -0.79
C GLY A 461 5.18 17.17 -0.87
N ALA A 462 4.25 16.20 -1.01
CA ALA A 462 2.82 16.46 -0.93
C ALA A 462 2.41 17.07 0.42
N VAL A 463 3.17 16.81 1.49
CA VAL A 463 3.05 17.51 2.77
C VAL A 463 4.44 17.82 3.34
N VAL A 464 4.57 19.00 3.94
CA VAL A 464 5.75 19.41 4.72
C VAL A 464 5.27 19.58 6.16
N LEU A 465 5.93 18.90 7.09
CA LEU A 465 5.51 18.80 8.50
C LEU A 465 6.32 19.70 9.42
#